data_AF-A0ABD5T171-F1
#
_entry.id   AF-A0ABD5T171-F1
#
_cell.length_a   1.000
_cell.length_b   1.000
_cell.length_c   1.000
_cell.angle_alpha   90.00
_cell.angle_beta   90.00
_cell.angle_gamma   90.00
#
_symmetry.space_group_name_H-M   'P 1'
#
loop_
_entity.id
_entity.type
_entity.pdbx_description
1 polymer ?
#
loop_
_entity_poly.entity_id
_entity_poly.type
_entity_poly.pdbx_seq_one_letter_code
_entity_poly.pdbx_strand_id
1 'polypeptide(L)'
;MDALEPTDDLLESLYVVNKAAKQLADEATAAYDRGDVTESNVRSARKDALYRTKTDVIARVVAHDPSHVTGEYHSIHGDVWLFLRIGDWRFHQPPHAIGRDLTDQIQTENDRSEPIDAPYVRDSSITRSDRTLEEALSRLADAGINANDHLARSTVTSEHDRIVDVRWSHLP
;
A
#
# COMPACT_ATOMS: atom_id res chain seq x y z
N MET A 1 -10.49 -4.21 15.23
CA MET A 1 -9.54 -4.46 14.13
C MET A 1 -8.76 -5.67 14.55
N ASP A 2 -8.78 -6.73 13.76
CA ASP A 2 -8.14 -8.00 14.13
C ASP A 2 -6.65 -7.90 13.82
N ALA A 3 -5.83 -8.16 14.83
CA ALA A 3 -4.37 -8.14 14.73
C ALA A 3 -3.87 -9.20 13.73
N LEU A 4 -2.79 -8.89 13.00
CA LEU A 4 -2.17 -9.82 12.04
C LEU A 4 -0.72 -10.10 12.39
N GLU A 5 -0.38 -11.38 12.49
CA GLU A 5 1.00 -11.83 12.64
C GLU A 5 1.80 -11.53 11.36
N PRO A 6 2.98 -10.89 11.44
CA PRO A 6 3.77 -10.48 10.29
C PRO A 6 4.56 -11.65 9.67
N THR A 7 3.86 -12.65 9.14
CA THR A 7 4.50 -13.77 8.44
C THR A 7 5.15 -13.32 7.13
N ASP A 8 6.19 -14.03 6.69
CA ASP A 8 6.87 -13.72 5.42
C ASP A 8 5.92 -13.75 4.22
N ASP A 9 4.98 -14.71 4.21
CA ASP A 9 3.95 -14.81 3.16
C ASP A 9 3.02 -13.59 3.14
N LEU A 10 2.62 -13.07 4.30
CA LEU A 10 1.81 -11.86 4.42
C LEU A 10 2.59 -10.64 3.90
N LEU A 11 3.84 -10.49 4.34
CA LEU A 11 4.66 -9.33 4.02
C LEU A 11 5.12 -9.32 2.55
N GLU A 12 5.37 -10.48 1.96
CA GLU A 12 5.61 -10.62 0.53
C GLU A 12 4.37 -10.21 -0.28
N SER A 13 3.17 -10.62 0.15
CA SER A 13 1.91 -10.21 -0.49
C SER A 13 1.70 -8.69 -0.39
N LEU A 14 1.97 -8.11 0.78
CA LEU A 14 1.92 -6.67 1.01
C LEU A 14 2.93 -5.92 0.11
N TYR A 15 4.13 -6.47 -0.07
CA TYR A 15 5.14 -5.92 -0.99
C TYR A 15 4.64 -5.89 -2.42
N VAL A 16 4.08 -6.99 -2.94
CA VAL A 16 3.51 -7.05 -4.29
C VAL A 16 2.37 -6.03 -4.45
N VAL A 17 1.46 -5.93 -3.48
CA VAL A 17 0.38 -4.93 -3.47
C VAL A 17 0.92 -3.50 -3.53
N ASN A 18 1.91 -3.16 -2.71
CA ASN A 18 2.52 -1.83 -2.71
C ASN A 18 3.21 -1.50 -4.05
N LYS A 19 3.84 -2.50 -4.69
CA LYS A 19 4.45 -2.33 -6.02
C LYS A 19 3.41 -2.14 -7.11
N ALA A 20 2.34 -2.93 -7.08
CA ALA A 20 1.22 -2.78 -8.01
C ALA A 20 0.52 -1.41 -7.85
N ALA A 21 0.37 -0.91 -6.62
CA ALA A 21 -0.19 0.42 -6.39
C ALA A 21 0.66 1.51 -7.05
N LYS A 22 1.99 1.44 -6.92
CA LYS A 22 2.90 2.37 -7.61
C LYS A 22 2.78 2.28 -9.13
N GLN A 23 2.76 1.06 -9.67
CA GLN A 23 2.56 0.85 -11.11
C GLN A 23 1.23 1.42 -11.60
N LEU A 24 0.13 1.19 -10.88
CA LEU A 24 -1.19 1.75 -11.20
C LEU A 24 -1.20 3.28 -11.16
N ALA A 25 -0.38 3.91 -10.31
CA ALA A 25 -0.23 5.37 -10.29
C ALA A 25 0.41 5.92 -11.57
N ASP A 26 1.52 5.31 -12.00
CA ASP A 26 2.21 5.65 -13.25
C ASP A 26 1.28 5.42 -14.44
N GLU A 27 0.58 4.29 -14.42
CA GLU A 27 -0.35 3.86 -15.44
C GLU A 27 -1.61 4.75 -15.53
N ALA A 28 -2.11 5.25 -14.40
CA ALA A 28 -3.23 6.20 -14.35
C ALA A 28 -2.84 7.56 -14.94
N THR A 29 -1.63 8.02 -14.61
CA THR A 29 -1.05 9.27 -15.14
C THR A 29 -0.88 9.16 -16.65
N ALA A 30 -0.26 8.08 -17.14
CA ALA A 30 -0.10 7.84 -18.56
C ALA A 30 -1.45 7.72 -19.32
N ALA A 31 -2.53 7.28 -18.64
CA ALA A 31 -3.88 7.24 -19.22
C ALA A 31 -4.51 8.62 -19.32
N TYR A 32 -4.36 9.41 -18.28
CA TYR A 32 -4.80 10.80 -18.28
C TYR A 32 -4.10 11.62 -19.38
N ASP A 33 -2.77 11.51 -19.48
CA ASP A 33 -1.96 12.28 -20.43
C ASP A 33 -2.31 12.01 -21.90
N ARG A 34 -2.80 10.80 -22.21
CA ARG A 34 -3.28 10.43 -23.56
C ARG A 34 -4.79 10.64 -23.77
N GLY A 35 -5.48 11.24 -22.80
CA GLY A 35 -6.91 11.55 -22.87
C GLY A 35 -7.85 10.38 -22.57
N ASP A 36 -7.36 9.25 -22.05
CA ASP A 36 -8.18 8.11 -21.66
C ASP A 36 -8.63 8.25 -20.20
N VAL A 37 -9.64 9.10 -19.99
CA VAL A 37 -10.14 9.44 -18.64
C VAL A 37 -10.74 8.22 -17.94
N THR A 38 -11.37 7.32 -18.69
CA THR A 38 -12.00 6.12 -18.11
C THR A 38 -10.93 5.19 -17.52
N GLU A 39 -9.90 4.86 -18.29
CA GLU A 39 -8.81 4.00 -17.82
C GLU A 39 -8.03 4.66 -16.68
N SER A 40 -7.82 5.98 -16.76
CA SER A 40 -7.19 6.75 -15.67
C SER A 40 -7.96 6.64 -14.36
N ASN A 41 -9.29 6.75 -14.42
CA ASN A 41 -10.17 6.63 -13.25
C ASN A 41 -10.20 5.21 -12.69
N VAL A 42 -10.27 4.17 -13.54
CA VAL A 42 -10.20 2.76 -13.10
C VAL A 42 -8.90 2.50 -12.36
N ARG A 43 -7.77 2.89 -12.96
CA ARG A 43 -6.43 2.70 -12.38
C ARG A 43 -6.26 3.47 -11.09
N SER A 44 -6.74 4.71 -11.04
CA SER A 44 -6.72 5.54 -9.83
C SER A 44 -7.54 4.93 -8.70
N ALA A 45 -8.75 4.44 -8.98
CA ALA A 45 -9.60 3.79 -7.99
C ALA A 45 -8.94 2.53 -7.40
N ARG A 46 -8.35 1.69 -8.25
CA ARG A 46 -7.61 0.49 -7.83
C ARG A 46 -6.34 0.83 -7.05
N LYS A 47 -5.55 1.81 -7.52
CA LYS A 47 -4.36 2.34 -6.83
C LYS A 47 -4.71 2.76 -5.41
N ASP A 48 -5.75 3.57 -5.25
CA ASP A 48 -6.17 4.08 -3.94
C ASP A 48 -6.64 2.95 -3.01
N ALA A 49 -7.36 1.96 -3.55
CA ALA A 49 -7.75 0.78 -2.78
C ALA A 49 -6.53 -0.03 -2.33
N LEU A 50 -5.53 -0.26 -3.20
CA LEU A 50 -4.31 -0.97 -2.81
C LEU A 50 -3.49 -0.22 -1.74
N TYR A 51 -3.43 1.12 -1.79
CA TYR A 51 -2.79 1.89 -0.72
C TYR A 51 -3.56 1.82 0.61
N ARG A 52 -4.90 1.79 0.57
CA ARG A 52 -5.72 1.56 1.76
C ARG A 52 -5.57 0.15 2.32
N THR A 53 -5.56 -0.87 1.46
CA THR A 53 -5.24 -2.26 1.84
C THR A 53 -3.90 -2.34 2.54
N LYS A 54 -2.86 -1.75 1.95
CA LYS A 54 -1.52 -1.71 2.57
C LYS A 54 -1.54 -1.06 3.95
N THR A 55 -2.25 0.07 4.07
CA THR A 55 -2.38 0.80 5.33
C THR A 55 -3.04 -0.06 6.41
N ASP A 56 -4.11 -0.78 6.06
CA ASP A 56 -4.83 -1.67 6.97
C ASP A 56 -3.94 -2.85 7.42
N VAL A 57 -3.22 -3.49 6.49
CA VAL A 57 -2.25 -4.56 6.82
C VAL A 57 -1.21 -4.04 7.82
N ILE A 58 -0.59 -2.88 7.55
CA ILE A 58 0.43 -2.29 8.44
C ILE A 58 -0.16 -1.99 9.82
N ALA A 59 -1.35 -1.38 9.88
CA ALA A 59 -2.00 -1.07 11.15
C ALA A 59 -2.28 -2.34 11.98
N ARG A 60 -2.76 -3.41 11.33
CA ARG A 60 -3.02 -4.71 11.97
C ARG A 60 -1.74 -5.43 12.43
N VAL A 61 -0.65 -5.29 11.69
CA VAL A 61 0.67 -5.82 12.10
C VAL A 61 1.21 -5.07 13.31
N VAL A 62 1.14 -3.74 13.32
CA VAL A 62 1.54 -2.94 14.49
C VAL A 62 0.66 -3.28 15.69
N ALA A 63 -0.65 -3.47 15.50
CA ALA A 63 -1.57 -3.85 16.56
C ALA A 63 -1.33 -5.27 17.10
N HIS A 64 -0.71 -6.16 16.32
CA HIS A 64 -0.34 -7.50 16.76
C HIS A 64 0.82 -7.49 17.75
N ASP A 65 1.93 -6.85 17.37
CA ASP A 65 3.08 -6.65 18.22
C ASP A 65 3.96 -5.51 17.68
N PRO A 66 3.89 -4.30 18.30
CA PRO A 66 4.70 -3.16 17.87
C PRO A 66 6.20 -3.42 17.92
N SER A 67 6.69 -4.36 18.74
CA SER A 67 8.13 -4.64 18.86
C SER A 67 8.73 -5.31 17.61
N HIS A 68 7.89 -5.90 16.76
CA HIS A 68 8.28 -6.43 15.45
C HIS A 68 8.42 -5.34 14.38
N VAL A 69 8.08 -4.10 14.70
CA VAL A 69 8.06 -2.97 13.77
C VAL A 69 9.01 -1.88 14.28
N THR A 70 9.98 -1.54 13.45
CA THR A 70 10.86 -0.37 13.69
C THR A 70 10.67 0.65 12.57
N GLY A 71 11.04 1.90 12.82
CA GLY A 71 10.83 2.97 11.85
C GLY A 71 11.93 4.03 11.81
N GLU A 72 12.05 4.68 10.66
CA GLU A 72 12.81 5.91 10.48
C GLU A 72 11.89 6.96 9.85
N TYR A 73 11.92 8.21 10.32
CA TYR A 73 11.24 9.31 9.65
C TYR A 73 12.07 9.78 8.46
N HIS A 74 11.49 9.69 7.27
CA HIS A 74 12.07 10.13 6.01
C HIS A 74 11.33 11.37 5.50
N SER A 75 12.07 12.28 4.86
CA SER A 75 11.50 13.35 4.03
C SER A 75 11.48 12.87 2.59
N ILE A 76 10.30 12.87 1.97
CA ILE A 76 10.10 12.52 0.57
C ILE A 76 9.27 13.63 -0.06
N HIS A 77 9.87 14.38 -0.98
CA HIS A 77 9.24 15.53 -1.65
C HIS A 77 8.68 16.60 -0.68
N GLY A 78 9.28 16.74 0.49
CA GLY A 78 8.86 17.70 1.52
C GLY A 78 7.82 17.17 2.51
N ASP A 79 7.28 15.97 2.28
CA ASP A 79 6.40 15.29 3.22
C ASP A 79 7.17 14.34 4.14
N VAL A 80 6.69 14.18 5.37
CA VAL A 80 7.26 13.26 6.35
C VAL A 80 6.58 11.90 6.26
N TRP A 81 7.39 10.86 6.04
CA TRP A 81 6.98 9.47 5.93
C TRP A 81 7.66 8.62 6.99
N LEU A 82 6.98 7.58 7.46
CA LEU A 82 7.58 6.54 8.27
C LEU A 82 8.10 5.44 7.35
N PHE A 83 9.40 5.21 7.36
CA PHE A 83 10.06 4.09 6.72
C PHE A 83 10.10 2.92 7.70
N LEU A 84 9.11 2.04 7.57
CA LEU A 84 8.90 0.92 8.45
C LEU A 84 9.77 -0.26 8.01
N ARG A 85 10.36 -0.94 8.99
CA ARG A 85 10.99 -2.25 8.85
C ARG A 85 10.23 -3.28 9.66
N ILE A 86 9.76 -4.33 8.98
CA ILE A 86 8.99 -5.45 9.55
C ILE A 86 9.69 -6.73 9.07
N GLY A 87 10.48 -7.37 9.94
CA GLY A 87 11.42 -8.40 9.51
C GLY A 87 12.40 -7.85 8.45
N ASP A 88 12.50 -8.54 7.31
CA ASP A 88 13.33 -8.12 6.17
C ASP A 88 12.62 -7.14 5.21
N TRP A 89 11.32 -6.92 5.43
CA TRP A 89 10.47 -6.12 4.55
C TRP A 89 10.44 -4.66 4.96
N ARG A 90 10.31 -3.78 3.97
CA ARG A 90 10.39 -2.33 4.16
C ARG A 90 9.27 -1.60 3.44
N PHE A 91 8.62 -0.66 4.13
CA PHE A 91 7.47 0.07 3.62
C PHE A 91 7.47 1.53 4.05
N HIS A 92 7.27 2.45 3.11
CA HIS A 92 6.94 3.85 3.45
C HIS A 92 5.46 4.00 3.72
N GLN A 93 5.09 4.61 4.84
CA GLN A 93 3.70 4.89 5.20
C GLN A 93 3.59 6.29 5.81
N PRO A 94 2.58 7.11 5.47
CA PRO A 94 2.36 8.36 6.16
C PRO A 94 2.00 8.06 7.63
N PRO A 95 2.63 8.70 8.63
CA PRO A 95 2.38 8.40 10.04
C PRO A 95 0.89 8.51 10.41
N HIS A 96 0.21 9.54 9.89
CA HIS A 96 -1.21 9.77 10.16
C HIS A 96 -2.14 8.68 9.62
N ALA A 97 -1.71 7.90 8.61
CA ALA A 97 -2.55 6.89 7.98
C ALA A 97 -2.63 5.59 8.80
N ILE A 98 -1.62 5.28 9.62
CA ILE A 98 -1.65 4.14 10.55
C ILE A 98 -2.56 4.47 11.76
N GLY A 99 -2.65 5.77 12.10
CA GLY A 99 -3.30 6.25 13.30
C GLY A 99 -2.28 6.59 14.38
N ARG A 100 -2.55 7.66 15.14
CA ARG A 100 -1.60 8.22 16.11
C ARG A 100 -1.22 7.19 17.19
N ASP A 101 -2.22 6.55 17.79
CA ASP A 101 -2.00 5.63 18.92
C ASP A 101 -1.11 4.44 18.53
N LEU A 102 -1.25 3.93 17.30
CA LEU A 102 -0.40 2.85 16.78
C LEU A 102 0.98 3.38 16.38
N THR A 103 1.04 4.55 15.76
CA THR A 103 2.32 5.18 15.36
C THR A 103 3.21 5.45 16.57
N ASP A 104 2.64 5.94 17.67
CA ASP A 104 3.36 6.28 18.90
C ASP A 104 3.93 5.01 19.61
N GLN A 105 3.48 3.81 19.23
CA GLN A 105 4.01 2.53 19.75
C GLN A 105 5.22 2.00 18.95
N ILE A 106 5.49 2.55 17.77
CA ILE A 106 6.58 2.09 16.89
C ILE A 106 7.89 2.71 17.39
N GLN A 107 8.88 1.87 17.67
CA GLN A 107 10.22 2.37 17.99
C GLN A 107 10.85 3.01 16.75
N THR A 108 11.24 4.28 16.87
CA THR A 108 11.85 5.05 15.78
C THR A 108 13.30 5.41 16.06
N GLU A 109 14.14 5.42 15.02
CA GLU A 109 15.58 5.69 15.15
C GLU A 109 15.93 7.19 15.12
N ASN A 110 15.04 8.02 14.60
CA ASN A 110 15.16 9.48 14.55
C ASN A 110 13.84 10.17 14.92
N ASP A 111 13.90 11.49 15.14
CA ASP A 111 12.73 12.29 15.48
C ASP A 111 11.96 12.75 14.24
N ARG A 112 10.64 12.89 14.36
CA ARG A 112 9.77 13.36 13.27
C ARG A 112 10.13 14.79 12.80
N SER A 113 10.66 15.62 13.68
CA SER A 113 11.12 16.99 13.39
C SER A 113 12.47 17.04 12.67
N GLU A 114 13.22 15.93 12.67
CA GLU A 114 14.51 15.77 12.00
C GLU A 114 14.47 14.56 11.05
N PRO A 115 13.62 14.59 10.00
CA PRO A 115 13.51 13.48 9.07
C PRO A 115 14.77 13.38 8.19
N ILE A 116 15.18 12.15 7.89
CA ILE A 116 16.30 11.87 6.98
C ILE A 116 15.85 12.17 5.55
N ASP A 117 16.62 12.93 4.79
CA ASP A 117 16.37 13.11 3.37
C ASP A 117 16.66 11.80 2.64
N ALA A 118 15.61 11.19 2.09
CA ALA A 118 15.66 9.87 1.50
C ALA A 118 15.18 9.92 0.05
N PRO A 119 16.04 10.33 -0.89
CA PRO A 119 15.69 10.32 -2.30
C PRO A 119 15.33 8.90 -2.73
N TYR A 120 14.28 8.77 -3.55
CA TYR A 120 13.90 7.46 -4.10
C TYR A 120 15.01 6.94 -5.00
N VAL A 121 15.77 5.96 -4.52
CA VAL A 121 16.75 5.21 -5.32
C VAL A 121 16.22 3.80 -5.51
N ARG A 122 16.01 3.42 -6.78
CA ARG A 122 15.62 2.05 -7.13
C ARG A 122 16.84 1.15 -6.99
N ASP A 123 16.84 0.29 -5.98
CA ASP A 123 17.84 -0.77 -5.86
C ASP A 123 17.56 -1.89 -6.88
N SER A 124 18.50 -2.10 -7.79
CA SER A 124 18.42 -3.14 -8.82
C SER A 124 18.93 -4.51 -8.36
N SER A 125 19.56 -4.59 -7.17
CA SER A 125 20.12 -5.84 -6.61
C SER A 125 19.10 -6.68 -5.84
N ILE A 126 17.92 -6.11 -5.53
CA ILE A 126 16.85 -6.79 -4.81
C ILE A 126 16.09 -7.70 -5.78
N THR A 127 16.25 -9.02 -5.60
CA THR A 127 15.40 -10.04 -6.24
C THR A 127 13.95 -9.78 -5.84
N ARG A 128 13.08 -9.65 -6.84
CA ARG A 128 11.65 -9.41 -6.61
C ARG A 128 10.95 -10.72 -6.35
N SER A 129 9.83 -10.64 -5.63
CA SER A 129 8.86 -11.72 -5.58
C SER A 129 8.36 -12.05 -6.99
N ASP A 130 8.25 -13.34 -7.30
CA ASP A 130 7.60 -13.87 -8.50
C ASP A 130 6.07 -13.94 -8.35
N ARG A 131 5.54 -13.62 -7.16
CA ARG A 131 4.10 -13.63 -6.87
C ARG A 131 3.37 -12.57 -7.67
N THR A 132 2.27 -12.99 -8.28
CA THR A 132 1.38 -12.10 -9.03
C THR A 132 0.51 -11.25 -8.10
N LEU A 133 -0.04 -10.15 -8.60
CA LEU A 133 -1.00 -9.35 -7.84
C LEU A 133 -2.24 -10.16 -7.44
N GLU A 134 -2.75 -11.01 -8.34
CA GLU A 134 -3.92 -11.85 -8.07
C GLU A 134 -3.68 -12.80 -6.89
N GLU A 135 -2.53 -13.48 -6.88
CA GLU A 135 -2.13 -14.36 -5.77
C GLU A 135 -1.95 -13.56 -4.47
N ALA A 136 -1.27 -12.42 -4.52
CA ALA A 136 -1.06 -11.57 -3.35
C ALA A 136 -2.39 -11.09 -2.74
N LEU A 137 -3.33 -10.66 -3.58
CA LEU A 137 -4.66 -10.23 -3.11
C LEU A 137 -5.46 -11.38 -2.53
N SER A 138 -5.37 -12.58 -3.12
CA SER A 138 -6.04 -13.78 -2.62
C SER A 138 -5.49 -14.19 -1.25
N ARG A 139 -4.16 -14.15 -1.06
CA ARG A 139 -3.51 -14.42 0.23
C ARG A 139 -3.91 -13.42 1.31
N LEU A 140 -4.00 -12.13 0.97
CA LEU A 140 -4.49 -11.11 1.91
C LEU A 140 -5.96 -11.33 2.25
N ALA A 141 -6.79 -11.72 1.28
CA ALA A 141 -8.20 -12.02 1.52
C ALA A 141 -8.38 -13.24 2.44
N ASP A 142 -7.57 -14.30 2.26
CA ASP A 142 -7.53 -15.45 3.16
C ASP A 142 -7.15 -15.05 4.61
N ALA A 143 -6.34 -14.00 4.76
CA ALA A 143 -5.98 -13.39 6.05
C ALA A 143 -7.01 -12.35 6.55
N GLY A 144 -8.18 -12.24 5.90
CA GLY A 144 -9.26 -11.33 6.32
C GLY A 144 -9.08 -9.87 5.87
N ILE A 145 -8.34 -9.64 4.78
CA ILE A 145 -8.18 -8.32 4.15
C ILE A 145 -8.53 -8.41 2.66
N ASN A 146 -9.77 -8.06 2.33
CA ASN A 146 -10.23 -8.01 0.95
C ASN A 146 -10.01 -6.61 0.36
N ALA A 147 -9.22 -6.51 -0.71
CA ALA A 147 -8.97 -5.22 -1.38
C ALA A 147 -10.24 -4.56 -1.95
N ASN A 148 -11.28 -5.33 -2.28
CA ASN A 148 -12.57 -4.78 -2.72
C ASN A 148 -13.25 -3.93 -1.63
N ASP A 149 -13.07 -4.28 -0.35
CA ASP A 149 -13.63 -3.52 0.78
C ASP A 149 -13.00 -2.15 0.96
N HIS A 150 -11.82 -1.96 0.36
CA HIS A 150 -11.09 -0.70 0.37
C HIS A 150 -11.37 0.15 -0.87
N LEU A 151 -12.29 -0.22 -1.76
CA LEU A 151 -12.70 0.66 -2.85
C LEU A 151 -13.64 1.74 -2.32
N ALA A 152 -13.40 3.01 -2.67
CA ALA A 152 -14.31 4.10 -2.34
C ALA A 152 -15.67 3.94 -3.04
N ARG A 153 -15.65 3.34 -4.24
CA ARG A 153 -16.82 2.96 -5.05
C ARG A 153 -16.45 1.69 -5.83
N SER A 154 -17.41 0.79 -6.00
CA SER A 154 -17.23 -0.42 -6.80
C SER A 154 -17.23 -0.15 -8.31
N THR A 155 -17.57 1.06 -8.74
CA THR A 155 -17.66 1.43 -10.15
C THR A 155 -17.17 2.84 -10.44
N VAL A 156 -16.78 3.08 -11.70
CA VAL A 156 -16.53 4.41 -12.27
C VAL A 156 -17.40 4.63 -13.51
N THR A 157 -17.75 5.88 -13.77
CA THR A 157 -18.49 6.28 -14.99
C THR A 157 -17.49 6.63 -16.09
N SER A 158 -17.68 6.04 -17.27
CA SER A 158 -16.87 6.33 -18.46
C SER A 158 -17.33 7.61 -19.15
N GLU A 159 -16.55 8.05 -20.13
CA GLU A 159 -16.89 9.21 -20.99
C GLU A 159 -18.20 9.05 -21.78
N HIS A 160 -18.71 7.82 -21.91
CA HIS A 160 -19.95 7.51 -22.62
C HIS A 160 -21.07 7.07 -21.66
N ASP A 161 -21.03 7.56 -20.41
CA ASP A 161 -21.98 7.23 -19.34
C ASP A 161 -22.11 5.72 -19.04
N ARG A 162 -21.09 4.92 -19.41
CA ARG A 162 -21.07 3.49 -19.09
C ARG A 162 -20.49 3.28 -17.71
N ILE A 163 -21.08 2.36 -16.96
CA ILE A 163 -20.59 1.96 -15.65
C ILE A 163 -19.54 0.86 -15.85
N VAL A 164 -18.33 1.09 -15.32
CA VAL A 164 -17.23 0.12 -15.34
C VAL A 164 -16.98 -0.36 -13.91
N ASP A 165 -17.01 -1.68 -13.70
CA ASP A 165 -16.66 -2.30 -12.43
C ASP A 165 -15.14 -2.23 -12.20
N VAL A 166 -14.73 -1.74 -11.04
CA VAL A 166 -13.31 -1.60 -10.68
C VAL A 166 -12.84 -2.67 -9.72
N ARG A 167 -13.72 -3.55 -9.25
CA ARG A 167 -13.38 -4.66 -8.35
C ARG A 167 -12.43 -5.66 -9.00
N TRP A 168 -11.74 -6.40 -8.15
CA TRP A 168 -11.04 -7.62 -8.53
C TRP A 168 -12.02 -8.78 -8.46
N SER A 169 -12.37 -9.36 -9.61
CA SER A 169 -13.43 -10.36 -9.74
C SER A 169 -13.09 -11.73 -9.15
N HIS A 170 -11.81 -12.00 -8.91
CA HIS A 170 -11.34 -13.23 -8.26
C HIS A 170 -11.42 -13.16 -6.73
N LEU A 171 -11.66 -11.98 -6.15
CA LEU A 171 -11.86 -11.81 -4.72
C LEU A 171 -13.33 -11.98 -4.36
N PRO A 172 -13.63 -12.46 -3.13
CA PRO A 172 -15.01 -12.57 -2.64
C PRO A 172 -15.73 -11.23 -2.54
#